data_AF-A0A537JJ85-F1
#
_entry.id   AF-A0A537JJ85-F1
#
_cell.length_a   1.000
_cell.length_b   1.000
_cell.length_c   1.000
_cell.angle_alpha   90.00
_cell.angle_beta   90.00
_cell.angle_gamma   90.00
#
_symmetry.space_group_name_H-M   'P 1'
#
loop_
_entity.id
_entity.type
_entity.pdbx_description
1 polymer ?
#
loop_
_entity_poly.entity_id
_entity_poly.type
_entity_poly.pdbx_seq_one_letter_code
_entity_poly.pdbx_strand_id
1 'polypeptide(L)'
;EILKKMDKGGTQSAAQIRSFAARMAKFDIIPEYSFVLGTPADTPEQVMNQIDQDIAFIKEIKSINPKTEIIIYVYSPVPTEGSEMYDRVLKTGFRFPEQLEDWIRPQWESFDLRKNPLTPWLTPEMNDKIRDFETVLNGYYPTVSDVRLTKFKRNFLRGLASLRYRSGLYWKPYELKALQILWKYRQPEIEGF
;
A
#
# COMPACT_ATOMS: atom_id res chain seq x y z
N GLU A 1 0.00 16.42 6.12
CA GLU A 1 1.25 16.47 6.92
C GLU A 1 2.30 15.49 6.38
N ILE A 2 1.97 14.21 6.22
CA ILE A 2 2.88 13.17 5.66
C ILE A 2 3.47 13.55 4.29
N LEU A 3 2.67 14.09 3.37
CA LEU A 3 3.19 14.53 2.06
C LEU A 3 4.28 15.61 2.15
N LYS A 4 4.27 16.44 3.22
CA LYS A 4 5.36 17.39 3.48
C LYS A 4 6.62 16.69 3.99
N LYS A 5 6.47 15.64 4.81
CA LYS A 5 7.57 14.84 5.35
C LYS A 5 8.30 14.01 4.28
N MET A 6 7.58 13.62 3.22
CA MET A 6 8.15 12.87 2.09
C MET A 6 8.90 13.73 1.06
N ASP A 7 9.00 15.06 1.28
CA ASP A 7 9.66 16.03 0.39
C ASP A 7 9.37 15.82 -1.11
N LYS A 8 8.11 15.51 -1.46
CA LYS A 8 7.67 15.31 -2.85
C LYS A 8 7.51 16.64 -3.60
N GLY A 9 8.49 17.54 -3.48
CA GLY A 9 8.52 18.84 -4.15
C GLY A 9 7.37 19.79 -3.79
N GLY A 10 6.62 19.53 -2.72
CA GLY A 10 5.59 20.41 -2.16
C GLY A 10 4.35 20.67 -3.02
N THR A 11 4.29 20.16 -4.25
CA THR A 11 3.22 20.46 -5.23
C THR A 11 2.09 19.44 -5.25
N GLN A 12 2.20 18.31 -4.53
CA GLN A 12 1.14 17.31 -4.39
C GLN A 12 0.30 17.54 -3.14
N SER A 13 -1.01 17.71 -3.34
CA SER A 13 -2.02 17.80 -2.28
C SER A 13 -3.11 16.75 -2.47
N ALA A 14 -3.79 16.37 -1.37
CA ALA A 14 -4.95 15.48 -1.43
C ALA A 14 -6.05 16.01 -2.38
N ALA A 15 -6.24 17.33 -2.45
CA ALA A 15 -7.19 17.95 -3.37
C ALA A 15 -6.81 17.72 -4.84
N GLN A 16 -5.53 17.86 -5.19
CA GLN A 16 -5.05 17.57 -6.54
C GLN A 16 -5.22 16.08 -6.88
N ILE A 17 -4.87 15.17 -5.96
CA ILE A 17 -5.03 13.72 -6.16
C ILE A 17 -6.50 13.35 -6.44
N ARG A 18 -7.45 13.92 -5.68
CA ARG A 18 -8.90 13.76 -5.92
C ARG A 18 -9.30 14.30 -7.29
N SER A 19 -8.88 15.53 -7.59
CA SER A 19 -9.22 16.19 -8.86
C SER A 19 -8.69 15.44 -10.07
N PHE A 20 -7.49 14.84 -9.95
CA PHE A 20 -6.88 14.05 -11.00
C PHE A 20 -7.65 12.74 -11.20
N ALA A 21 -8.01 12.02 -10.12
CA ALA A 21 -8.81 10.81 -10.20
C ALA A 21 -10.17 11.08 -10.88
N ALA A 22 -10.84 12.17 -10.49
CA ALA A 22 -12.10 12.59 -11.07
C ALA A 22 -11.95 13.03 -12.54
N ARG A 23 -10.87 13.73 -12.88
CA ARG A 23 -10.60 14.15 -14.26
C ARG A 23 -10.32 12.95 -15.14
N MET A 24 -9.49 12.01 -14.70
CA MET A 24 -9.17 10.80 -15.45
C MET A 24 -10.43 9.97 -15.71
N ALA A 25 -11.38 9.90 -14.76
CA ALA A 25 -12.66 9.22 -14.96
C ALA A 25 -13.51 9.78 -16.12
N LYS A 26 -13.30 11.04 -16.52
CA LYS A 26 -13.97 11.66 -17.69
C LYS A 26 -13.36 11.19 -19.02
N PHE A 27 -12.18 10.59 -18.97
CA PHE A 27 -11.50 9.99 -20.10
C PHE A 27 -11.46 8.47 -19.89
N ASP A 28 -11.24 7.68 -20.94
CA ASP A 28 -11.05 6.23 -20.76
C ASP A 28 -9.60 5.92 -20.36
N ILE A 29 -9.10 6.65 -19.34
CA ILE A 29 -7.77 6.51 -18.78
C ILE A 29 -7.92 5.97 -17.36
N ILE A 30 -7.24 4.86 -17.09
CA ILE A 30 -7.19 4.26 -15.76
C ILE A 30 -5.97 4.85 -15.03
N PRO A 31 -6.15 5.70 -14.01
CA PRO A 31 -5.03 6.17 -13.21
C PRO A 31 -4.53 5.03 -12.31
N GLU A 32 -3.23 5.00 -12.07
CA GLU A 32 -2.59 4.13 -11.09
C GLU A 32 -1.95 4.99 -10.00
N TYR A 33 -2.34 4.78 -8.74
CA TYR A 33 -1.77 5.48 -7.60
C TYR A 33 -1.00 4.52 -6.69
N SER A 34 0.24 4.89 -6.42
CA SER A 34 1.08 4.24 -5.41
C SER A 34 0.92 4.94 -4.06
N PHE A 35 0.50 4.19 -3.05
CA PHE A 35 0.42 4.62 -1.65
C PHE A 35 1.53 3.97 -0.84
N VAL A 36 2.15 4.75 0.03
CA VAL A 36 3.20 4.27 0.94
C VAL A 36 2.68 4.42 2.36
N LEU A 37 2.39 3.28 3.00
CA LEU A 37 1.80 3.20 4.34
C LEU A 37 2.86 2.84 5.38
N GLY A 38 2.55 3.10 6.65
CA GLY A 38 3.42 2.71 7.76
C GLY A 38 4.67 3.57 7.88
N THR A 39 4.56 4.86 7.58
CA THR A 39 5.63 5.84 7.78
C THR A 39 5.95 5.96 9.27
N PRO A 40 7.24 6.03 9.69
CA PRO A 40 7.61 6.15 11.10
C PRO A 40 7.06 7.44 11.74
N ALA A 41 6.60 7.32 12.98
CA ALA A 41 6.08 8.41 13.80
C ALA A 41 6.61 8.30 15.24
N ASP A 42 6.26 9.26 16.09
CA ASP A 42 6.85 9.35 17.44
C ASP A 42 6.29 8.26 18.37
N THR A 43 5.06 7.79 18.10
CA THR A 43 4.44 6.68 18.85
C THR A 43 3.77 5.66 17.92
N PRO A 44 3.64 4.39 18.34
CA PRO A 44 2.91 3.36 17.58
C PRO A 44 1.46 3.78 17.26
N GLU A 45 0.76 4.45 18.17
CA GLU A 45 -0.62 4.92 17.96
C GLU A 45 -0.69 5.94 16.82
N GLN A 46 0.31 6.82 16.72
CA GLN A 46 0.40 7.76 15.60
C GLN A 46 0.62 7.03 14.27
N VAL A 47 1.44 5.97 14.25
CA VAL A 47 1.65 5.14 13.05
C VAL A 47 0.35 4.43 12.64
N MET A 48 -0.37 3.84 13.59
CA MET A 48 -1.66 3.19 13.32
C MET A 48 -2.69 4.19 12.76
N ASN A 49 -2.81 5.37 13.37
CA ASN A 49 -3.72 6.41 12.91
C ASN A 49 -3.38 6.90 11.49
N GLN A 50 -2.09 6.97 11.14
CA GLN A 50 -1.67 7.29 9.77
C GLN A 50 -2.12 6.20 8.79
N ILE A 51 -1.91 4.92 9.13
CA ILE A 51 -2.38 3.78 8.32
C ILE A 51 -3.91 3.86 8.12
N ASP A 52 -4.68 4.16 9.16
CA ASP A 52 -6.13 4.32 9.08
C ASP A 52 -6.55 5.48 8.15
N GLN A 53 -5.84 6.61 8.22
CA GLN A 53 -6.08 7.76 7.35
C GLN A 53 -5.76 7.45 5.89
N ASP A 54 -4.65 6.77 5.62
CA ASP A 54 -4.25 6.36 4.28
C ASP A 54 -5.27 5.37 3.68
N ILE A 55 -5.73 4.39 4.46
CA ILE A 55 -6.80 3.46 4.07
C ILE A 55 -8.08 4.23 3.74
N ALA A 56 -8.51 5.16 4.60
CA ALA A 56 -9.71 5.95 4.37
C ALA A 56 -9.59 6.78 3.07
N PHE A 57 -8.41 7.36 2.83
CA PHE A 57 -8.16 8.15 1.63
C PHE A 57 -8.12 7.28 0.36
N ILE A 58 -7.54 6.09 0.41
CA ILE A 58 -7.62 5.11 -0.69
C ILE A 58 -9.09 4.80 -1.03
N LYS A 59 -9.93 4.57 -0.01
CA LYS A 59 -11.36 4.31 -0.22
C LYS A 59 -12.08 5.50 -0.84
N GLU A 60 -11.71 6.72 -0.45
CA GLU A 60 -12.20 7.95 -1.06
C GLU A 60 -11.81 8.03 -2.54
N ILE A 61 -10.57 7.74 -2.90
CA ILE A 61 -10.15 7.71 -4.31
C ILE A 61 -10.94 6.66 -5.10
N LYS A 62 -11.13 5.46 -4.55
CA LYS A 62 -11.94 4.40 -5.19
C LYS A 62 -13.42 4.79 -5.31
N SER A 63 -13.96 5.65 -4.44
CA SER A 63 -15.33 6.16 -4.59
C SER A 63 -15.44 7.22 -5.68
N ILE A 64 -14.41 8.07 -5.84
CA ILE A 64 -14.31 9.08 -6.89
C ILE A 64 -14.13 8.42 -8.27
N ASN A 65 -13.21 7.46 -8.38
CA ASN A 65 -12.97 6.72 -9.61
C ASN A 65 -12.71 5.22 -9.28
N PRO A 66 -13.73 4.36 -9.39
CA PRO A 66 -13.63 2.93 -9.11
C PRO A 66 -12.62 2.17 -9.96
N LYS A 67 -12.27 2.69 -11.15
CA LYS A 67 -11.28 2.07 -12.04
C LYS A 67 -9.85 2.33 -11.60
N THR A 68 -9.59 3.31 -10.73
CA THR A 68 -8.23 3.67 -10.30
C THR A 68 -7.49 2.46 -9.73
N GLU A 69 -6.36 2.09 -10.30
CA GLU A 69 -5.51 1.04 -9.75
C GLU A 69 -4.75 1.58 -8.54
N ILE A 70 -4.65 0.77 -7.49
CA ILE A 70 -4.03 1.16 -6.23
C ILE A 70 -2.93 0.16 -5.94
N ILE A 71 -1.70 0.66 -5.84
CA ILE A 71 -0.55 -0.11 -5.40
C ILE A 71 -0.21 0.32 -3.98
N ILE A 72 -0.04 -0.65 -3.08
CA ILE A 72 0.26 -0.39 -1.67
C ILE A 72 1.69 -0.86 -1.39
N TYR A 73 2.51 0.06 -0.90
CA TYR A 73 3.84 -0.23 -0.38
C TYR A 73 3.85 0.00 1.13
N VAL A 74 4.61 -0.82 1.84
CA VAL A 74 5.06 -0.49 3.19
C VAL A 74 6.30 0.41 3.07
N TYR A 75 6.39 1.44 3.90
CA TYR A 75 7.53 2.35 3.89
C TYR A 75 8.84 1.59 4.17
N SER A 76 9.72 1.56 3.17
CA SER A 76 11.10 1.09 3.28
C SER A 76 12.02 2.31 3.24
N PRO A 77 12.82 2.56 4.29
CA PRO A 77 13.68 3.73 4.34
C PRO A 77 14.85 3.62 3.34
N VAL A 78 15.28 4.75 2.80
CA VAL A 78 16.45 4.87 1.92
C VAL A 78 17.53 5.72 2.61
N PRO A 79 18.82 5.46 2.36
CA PRO A 79 19.93 6.16 3.01
C PRO A 79 20.12 7.57 2.45
N THR A 80 19.14 8.45 2.65
CA THR A 80 19.23 9.87 2.28
C THR A 80 19.71 10.67 3.49
N GLU A 81 21.03 10.66 3.69
CA GLU A 81 21.69 11.38 4.79
C GLU A 81 21.26 12.86 4.86
N GLY A 82 21.06 13.35 6.08
CA GLY A 82 20.62 14.74 6.33
C GLY A 82 19.12 14.99 6.13
N SER A 83 18.34 14.00 5.71
CA SER A 83 16.87 14.11 5.69
C SER A 83 16.24 13.82 7.06
N GLU A 84 15.15 14.51 7.39
CA GLU A 84 14.41 14.26 8.64
C GLU A 84 13.96 12.79 8.76
N MET A 85 13.59 12.17 7.64
CA MET A 85 13.16 10.78 7.57
C MET A 85 14.29 9.80 7.84
N TYR A 86 15.50 10.10 7.38
CA TYR A 86 16.70 9.31 7.69
C TYR A 86 16.99 9.33 9.19
N ASP A 87 17.01 10.52 9.80
CA ASP A 87 17.28 10.67 11.24
C ASP A 87 16.22 9.99 12.11
N ARG A 88 14.95 10.08 11.71
CA ARG A 88 13.84 9.41 12.40
C ARG A 88 14.01 7.90 12.39
N VAL A 89 14.36 7.32 11.24
CA VAL A 89 14.57 5.88 11.08
C VAL A 89 15.76 5.41 11.94
N LEU A 90 16.86 6.17 11.97
CA LEU A 90 17.99 5.82 12.84
C LEU A 90 17.61 5.83 14.34
N LYS A 91 16.74 6.75 14.77
CA LYS A 91 16.25 6.81 16.16
C LYS A 91 15.40 5.60 16.56
N THR A 92 14.78 4.89 15.61
CA THR A 92 14.05 3.65 15.92
C THR A 92 14.96 2.44 16.11
N GLY A 93 16.29 2.63 16.04
CA GLY A 93 17.27 1.55 16.09
C GLY A 93 17.55 0.89 14.73
N PHE A 94 16.95 1.37 13.64
CA PHE A 94 17.29 0.92 12.29
C PHE A 94 18.72 1.38 11.93
N ARG A 95 19.46 0.55 11.22
CA ARG A 95 20.82 0.86 10.74
C ARG A 95 20.92 0.48 9.28
N PHE A 96 21.44 1.39 8.48
CA PHE A 96 21.77 1.13 7.09
C PHE A 96 23.08 0.35 6.97
N PRO A 97 23.34 -0.32 5.84
CA PRO A 97 24.65 -0.88 5.51
C PRO A 97 25.72 0.21 5.53
N GLU A 98 26.90 -0.09 6.07
CA GLU A 98 28.02 0.86 6.10
C GLU A 98 29.05 0.55 5.00
N GLN A 99 29.17 -0.72 4.59
CA GLN A 99 30.09 -1.18 3.54
C GLN A 99 29.33 -1.71 2.32
N LEU A 100 30.00 -1.78 1.17
CA LEU A 100 29.39 -2.30 -0.06
C LEU A 100 28.92 -3.75 0.11
N GLU A 101 29.71 -4.55 0.80
CA GLU A 101 29.47 -5.96 1.09
C GLU A 101 28.26 -6.16 2.02
N ASP A 102 27.90 -5.16 2.81
CA ASP A 102 26.74 -5.23 3.68
C ASP A 102 25.44 -5.22 2.87
N TRP A 103 25.42 -4.55 1.71
CA TRP A 103 24.26 -4.49 0.81
C TRP A 103 23.91 -5.83 0.17
N ILE A 104 24.87 -6.73 0.00
CA ILE A 104 24.64 -8.06 -0.59
C ILE A 104 24.23 -9.11 0.45
N ARG A 105 24.08 -8.74 1.73
CA ARG A 105 23.63 -9.67 2.77
C ARG A 105 22.16 -10.05 2.56
N PRO A 106 21.74 -11.29 2.87
CA PRO A 106 20.36 -11.77 2.63
C PRO A 106 19.24 -10.90 3.21
N GLN A 107 19.52 -10.23 4.33
CA GLN A 107 18.57 -9.30 4.96
C GLN A 107 18.19 -8.12 4.04
N TRP A 108 19.11 -7.61 3.22
CA TRP A 108 18.89 -6.47 2.34
C TRP A 108 18.22 -6.84 1.02
N GLU A 109 18.43 -8.07 0.55
CA GLU A 109 17.66 -8.63 -0.57
C GLU A 109 16.15 -8.65 -0.26
N SER A 110 15.78 -9.11 0.94
CA SER A 110 14.38 -9.12 1.38
C SER A 110 13.81 -7.72 1.64
N PHE A 111 14.67 -6.78 2.05
CA PHE A 111 14.32 -5.38 2.27
C PHE A 111 14.00 -4.66 0.95
N ASP A 112 14.80 -4.87 -0.09
CA ASP A 112 14.63 -4.28 -1.41
C ASP A 112 13.34 -4.72 -2.09
N LEU A 113 12.88 -5.95 -1.81
CA LEU A 113 11.60 -6.46 -2.30
C LEU A 113 10.38 -5.81 -1.61
N ARG A 114 10.58 -4.97 -0.58
CA ARG A 114 9.54 -4.20 0.16
C ARG A 114 8.39 -5.04 0.72
N LYS A 115 8.53 -6.37 0.77
CA LYS A 115 7.52 -7.30 1.29
C LYS A 115 7.68 -7.56 2.79
N ASN A 116 8.89 -7.43 3.31
CA ASN A 116 9.18 -7.50 4.73
C ASN A 116 10.34 -6.55 5.09
N PRO A 117 10.16 -5.23 4.85
CA PRO A 117 11.19 -4.30 5.25
C PRO A 117 11.38 -4.42 6.77
N LEU A 118 12.63 -4.47 7.22
CA LEU A 118 12.97 -4.32 8.62
C LEU A 118 12.43 -2.97 9.09
N THR A 119 11.19 -2.93 9.57
CA THR A 119 10.49 -1.71 10.02
C THR A 119 10.24 -1.82 11.52
N PRO A 120 11.24 -1.49 12.37
CA PRO A 120 11.12 -1.65 13.82
C PRO A 120 9.94 -0.90 14.45
N TRP A 121 9.44 0.15 13.78
CA TRP A 121 8.30 0.94 14.25
C TRP A 121 6.93 0.36 13.88
N LEU A 122 6.85 -0.65 13.01
CA LEU A 122 5.58 -1.32 12.67
C LEU A 122 5.38 -2.54 13.54
N THR A 123 4.26 -2.56 14.27
CA THR A 123 3.84 -3.75 15.01
C THR A 123 3.30 -4.82 14.04
N PRO A 124 3.28 -6.10 14.45
CA PRO A 124 2.66 -7.16 13.65
C PRO A 124 1.20 -6.84 13.27
N GLU A 125 0.45 -6.22 14.18
CA GLU A 125 -0.93 -5.78 13.93
C GLU A 125 -1.03 -4.76 12.80
N MET A 126 -0.12 -3.77 12.74
CA MET A 126 -0.09 -2.78 11.66
C MET A 126 0.19 -3.44 10.32
N ASN A 127 1.17 -4.35 10.27
CA ASN A 127 1.52 -5.10 9.06
C ASN A 127 0.34 -5.96 8.59
N ASP A 128 -0.30 -6.70 9.51
CA ASP A 128 -1.47 -7.51 9.19
C ASP A 128 -2.60 -6.64 8.66
N LYS A 129 -2.86 -5.49 9.27
CA LYS A 129 -3.92 -4.56 8.83
C LYS A 129 -3.68 -4.05 7.41
N ILE A 130 -2.46 -3.66 7.06
CA ILE A 130 -2.12 -3.20 5.70
C ILE A 130 -2.34 -4.33 4.68
N ARG A 131 -1.79 -5.53 4.95
CA ARG A 131 -1.89 -6.69 4.04
C ARG A 131 -3.31 -7.22 3.90
N ASP A 132 -4.06 -7.23 4.99
CA ASP A 132 -5.44 -7.66 5.02
C ASP A 132 -6.34 -6.65 4.29
N PHE A 133 -6.10 -5.34 4.46
CA PHE A 133 -6.77 -4.32 3.68
C PHE A 133 -6.51 -4.47 2.19
N GLU A 134 -5.25 -4.65 1.78
CA GLU A 134 -4.88 -4.90 0.38
C GLU A 134 -5.60 -6.13 -0.19
N THR A 135 -5.66 -7.23 0.57
CA THR A 135 -6.39 -8.43 0.16
C THR A 135 -7.88 -8.12 -0.08
N VAL A 136 -8.51 -7.40 0.84
CA VAL A 136 -9.93 -7.00 0.72
C VAL A 136 -10.15 -6.03 -0.44
N LEU A 137 -9.23 -5.08 -0.64
CA LEU A 137 -9.25 -4.13 -1.74
C LEU A 137 -9.20 -4.85 -3.09
N ASN A 138 -8.28 -5.80 -3.25
CA ASN A 138 -8.13 -6.65 -4.44
C ASN A 138 -9.34 -7.56 -4.65
N GLY A 139 -10.02 -7.99 -3.59
CA GLY A 139 -11.30 -8.70 -3.70
C GLY A 139 -12.43 -7.79 -4.19
N TYR A 140 -12.54 -6.58 -3.66
CA TYR A 140 -13.66 -5.67 -3.96
C TYR A 140 -13.48 -4.91 -5.29
N TYR A 141 -12.24 -4.57 -5.64
CA TYR A 141 -11.82 -3.98 -6.90
C TYR A 141 -10.69 -4.81 -7.53
N PRO A 142 -11.00 -5.98 -8.11
CA PRO A 142 -9.98 -6.80 -8.75
C PRO A 142 -9.28 -6.05 -9.89
N THR A 143 -7.95 -6.12 -9.92
CA THR A 143 -7.08 -5.41 -10.88
C THR A 143 -7.50 -5.65 -12.33
N VAL A 144 -7.37 -4.62 -13.16
CA VAL A 144 -7.58 -4.76 -14.61
C VAL A 144 -6.43 -5.51 -15.30
N SER A 145 -5.26 -5.57 -14.66
CA SER A 145 -4.06 -6.22 -15.19
C SER A 145 -4.15 -7.75 -15.20
N ASP A 146 -5.08 -8.33 -14.43
CA ASP A 146 -5.38 -9.76 -14.48
C ASP A 146 -6.38 -10.07 -15.62
N VAL A 147 -5.83 -10.26 -16.82
CA VAL A 147 -6.60 -10.61 -18.01
C VAL A 147 -7.23 -12.01 -17.93
N ARG A 148 -6.78 -12.87 -17.00
CA ARG A 148 -7.33 -14.22 -16.78
C ARG A 148 -8.62 -14.20 -15.94
N LEU A 149 -8.88 -13.09 -15.26
CA LEU A 149 -10.01 -12.96 -14.35
C LEU A 149 -11.30 -12.65 -15.12
N THR A 150 -12.11 -13.69 -15.33
CA THR A 150 -13.40 -13.59 -16.03
C THR A 150 -14.39 -12.69 -15.28
N LYS A 151 -15.41 -12.16 -15.98
CA LYS A 151 -16.49 -11.36 -15.37
C LYS A 151 -17.15 -12.07 -14.19
N PHE A 152 -17.36 -13.38 -14.29
CA PHE A 152 -17.90 -14.20 -13.21
C PHE A 152 -16.99 -14.17 -11.97
N LYS A 153 -15.69 -14.47 -12.14
CA LYS A 153 -14.71 -14.45 -11.03
C LYS A 153 -14.62 -13.07 -10.38
N ARG A 154 -14.62 -11.99 -11.18
CA ARG A 154 -14.63 -10.60 -10.70
C ARG A 154 -15.85 -10.30 -9.83
N ASN A 155 -17.04 -10.64 -10.30
CA ASN A 155 -18.28 -10.40 -9.56
C ASN A 155 -18.35 -11.25 -8.28
N PHE A 156 -17.86 -12.49 -8.33
CA PHE A 156 -17.81 -13.36 -7.16
C PHE A 156 -16.89 -12.81 -6.06
N LEU A 157 -15.64 -12.44 -6.41
CA LEU A 157 -14.70 -11.81 -5.49
C LEU A 157 -15.29 -10.53 -4.90
N ARG A 158 -15.87 -9.68 -5.76
CA ARG A 158 -16.48 -8.42 -5.33
C ARG A 158 -17.64 -8.63 -4.38
N GLY A 159 -18.49 -9.63 -4.64
CA GLY A 159 -19.58 -10.02 -3.76
C GLY A 159 -19.07 -10.43 -2.38
N LEU A 160 -18.10 -11.34 -2.34
CA LEU A 160 -17.52 -11.85 -1.11
C LEU A 160 -16.80 -10.76 -0.29
N ALA A 161 -16.04 -9.89 -0.96
CA ALA A 161 -15.32 -8.80 -0.33
C ALA A 161 -16.21 -7.60 0.06
N SER A 162 -17.45 -7.53 -0.45
CA SER A 162 -18.30 -6.35 -0.31
C SER A 162 -18.60 -5.98 1.14
N LEU A 163 -18.94 -6.96 1.98
CA LEU A 163 -19.23 -6.74 3.39
C LEU A 163 -17.99 -6.17 4.09
N ARG A 164 -16.84 -6.83 3.92
CA ARG A 164 -15.56 -6.44 4.52
C ARG A 164 -15.14 -5.04 4.12
N TYR A 165 -15.18 -4.74 2.83
CA TYR A 165 -14.77 -3.44 2.31
C TYR A 165 -15.68 -2.31 2.83
N ARG A 166 -17.00 -2.53 2.85
CA ARG A 166 -17.98 -1.52 3.27
C ARG A 166 -17.98 -1.31 4.79
N SER A 167 -17.90 -2.38 5.58
CA SER A 167 -17.90 -2.29 7.05
C SER A 167 -16.54 -1.91 7.64
N GLY A 168 -15.46 -1.96 6.85
CA GLY A 168 -14.10 -1.74 7.34
C GLY A 168 -13.50 -2.96 8.06
N LEU A 169 -14.11 -4.14 7.93
CA LEU A 169 -13.65 -5.38 8.55
C LEU A 169 -12.59 -6.07 7.68
N TYR A 170 -11.34 -5.60 7.77
CA TYR A 170 -10.25 -6.14 6.95
C TYR A 170 -9.65 -7.42 7.53
N TRP A 171 -9.62 -7.55 8.86
CA TRP A 171 -8.91 -8.59 9.58
C TRP A 171 -9.18 -10.01 9.08
N LYS A 172 -8.09 -10.76 8.85
CA LYS A 172 -8.05 -12.17 8.45
C LYS A 172 -9.05 -12.50 7.32
N PRO A 173 -8.86 -11.96 6.10
CA PRO A 173 -9.71 -12.23 4.95
C PRO A 173 -9.32 -13.57 4.30
N TYR A 174 -9.31 -14.65 5.08
CA TYR A 174 -8.80 -15.95 4.65
C TYR A 174 -9.56 -16.51 3.44
N GLU A 175 -10.86 -16.24 3.34
CA GLU A 175 -11.66 -16.63 2.19
C GLU A 175 -11.18 -15.94 0.90
N LEU A 176 -10.81 -14.66 0.96
CA LEU A 176 -10.27 -13.93 -0.17
C LEU A 176 -8.84 -14.37 -0.49
N LYS A 177 -7.99 -14.58 0.53
CA LYS A 177 -6.62 -15.10 0.35
C LYS A 177 -6.64 -16.45 -0.36
N ALA A 178 -7.50 -17.36 0.09
CA ALA A 178 -7.64 -18.69 -0.50
C ALA A 178 -8.06 -18.60 -1.98
N LEU A 179 -9.01 -17.73 -2.33
CA LEU A 179 -9.43 -17.54 -3.72
C LEU A 179 -8.34 -16.90 -4.58
N GLN A 180 -7.62 -15.91 -4.06
CA GLN A 180 -6.51 -15.26 -4.77
C GLN A 180 -5.39 -16.27 -5.06
N ILE A 181 -5.07 -17.14 -4.11
CA ILE A 181 -4.11 -18.24 -4.31
C ILE A 181 -4.64 -19.25 -5.33
N LEU A 182 -5.88 -19.75 -5.14
CA LEU A 182 -6.48 -20.77 -5.99
C LEU A 182 -6.59 -20.32 -7.44
N TRP A 183 -6.94 -19.06 -7.68
CA TRP A 183 -7.10 -18.50 -9.02
C TRP A 183 -5.83 -17.90 -9.57
N LYS A 184 -4.70 -17.97 -8.83
CA LYS A 184 -3.43 -17.35 -9.20
C LYS A 184 -3.64 -15.89 -9.59
N TYR A 185 -4.36 -15.17 -8.74
CA TYR A 185 -4.70 -13.77 -8.95
C TYR A 185 -3.43 -12.95 -9.18
N ARG A 186 -3.41 -12.15 -10.25
CA ARG A 186 -2.25 -11.31 -10.57
C ARG A 186 -2.13 -10.19 -9.54
N GLN A 187 -0.94 -10.01 -8.99
CA GLN A 187 -0.59 -8.90 -8.10
C GLN A 187 0.33 -7.94 -8.86
N PRO A 188 -0.18 -6.82 -9.41
CA PRO A 188 0.62 -5.90 -10.22
C PRO A 188 1.86 -5.36 -9.48
N GLU A 189 1.79 -5.25 -8.16
CA GLU A 189 2.90 -4.87 -7.28
C GLU A 189 4.05 -5.89 -7.25
N ILE A 190 3.81 -7.13 -7.69
CA ILE A 190 4.82 -8.20 -7.79
C ILE A 190 5.16 -8.49 -9.26
N GLU A 191 4.13 -8.55 -10.11
CA GLU A 191 4.22 -9.06 -11.48
C GLU A 191 4.32 -7.95 -12.53
N GLY A 192 4.30 -6.68 -12.11
CA GLY A 192 4.15 -5.53 -13.02
C GLY A 192 2.75 -5.47 -13.65
N PHE A 193 2.49 -4.38 -14.39
CA PHE A 193 1.29 -4.18 -15.20
C PHE A 193 1.42 -4.88 -16.56
#